data_AF-A0A3P8TM21-F1
#
_entry.id   AF-A0A3P8TM21-F1
#
_cell.length_a   1.000
_cell.length_b   1.000
_cell.length_c   1.000
_cell.angle_alpha   90.00
_cell.angle_beta   90.00
_cell.angle_gamma   90.00
#
_symmetry.space_group_name_H-M   'P 1'
#
loop_
_entity.id
_entity.type
_entity.pdbx_description
1 polymer ?
#
loop_
_entity_poly.entity_id
_entity_poly.type
_entity_poly.pdbx_seq_one_letter_code
_entity_poly.pdbx_strand_id
1 'polypeptide(L)'
;MSSENQRLQRLLQEQQEVLQDLQQEKLKEAEVKQRQTDQMKLLKEKLEESRRENELSEQKIKTLEANMEEERSTHLETKFTSEIVQLRLRDLEAMVAVERSGQQEALCSLKLLRDQLMEERERRDATERALQRLQTEFDQCRSDVSVAMETQRKMASDLSEQLEDEKRRHADTQSLLQQAAQSRSEADEAFVDSTNQIRDLLKQHGSSGEPAEDAGSRSLSAEVLQLLRTTLSSNQHRLQEADQQVQDLLFASQKLQDDNQTLRQLASDHKSQIEESRLVSVRLEEEATRLRQEASDWSKQSRVLRVELDEERKARTEEVQEINDRHQEESTARLTFLHCLYQRLLAGCVLLQQPQSILGNFTWLELCDVISEQVDQLTSDLQKANDKVSLEREVMRCTVKLSKLFLLSHL
;
A
#
# COMPACT_ATOMS: atom_id res chain seq x y z
N MET A 1 -93.99 120.92 35.43
CA MET A 1 -94.74 119.67 35.18
C MET A 1 -94.63 119.13 33.74
N SER A 2 -94.50 119.95 32.69
CA SER A 2 -94.43 119.46 31.28
C SER A 2 -93.03 119.03 30.81
N SER A 3 -91.97 119.75 31.21
CA SER A 3 -90.59 119.47 30.79
C SER A 3 -89.98 118.20 31.41
N GLU A 4 -90.37 117.87 32.65
CA GLU A 4 -89.94 116.64 33.32
C GLU A 4 -90.52 115.39 32.67
N ASN A 5 -91.76 115.43 32.19
CA ASN A 5 -92.44 114.27 31.62
C ASN A 5 -91.85 113.88 30.25
N GLN A 6 -91.51 114.88 29.42
CA GLN A 6 -90.79 114.67 28.15
C GLN A 6 -89.33 114.20 28.33
N ARG A 7 -88.70 114.58 29.44
CA ARG A 7 -87.35 114.08 29.79
C ARG A 7 -87.42 112.62 30.24
N LEU A 8 -88.41 112.25 31.04
CA LEU A 8 -88.64 110.87 31.46
C LEU A 8 -88.97 109.96 30.29
N GLN A 9 -89.82 110.39 29.34
CA GLN A 9 -90.14 109.61 28.14
C GLN A 9 -88.91 109.36 27.25
N ARG A 10 -88.06 110.37 27.03
CA ARG A 10 -86.79 110.20 26.30
C ARG A 10 -85.86 109.23 27.01
N LEU A 11 -85.71 109.36 28.34
CA LEU A 11 -84.87 108.46 29.13
C LEU A 11 -85.37 107.01 29.08
N LEU A 12 -86.70 106.80 29.06
CA LEU A 12 -87.33 105.48 29.01
C LEU A 12 -87.16 104.84 27.63
N GLN A 13 -87.23 105.64 26.56
CA GLN A 13 -86.96 105.19 25.20
C GLN A 13 -85.48 104.88 24.98
N GLU A 14 -84.58 105.73 25.48
CA GLU A 14 -83.13 105.47 25.51
C GLU A 14 -82.82 104.19 26.30
N GLN A 15 -83.48 103.96 27.45
CA GLN A 15 -83.34 102.71 28.21
C GLN A 15 -83.88 101.48 27.45
N GLN A 16 -84.97 101.61 26.70
CA GLN A 16 -85.50 100.53 25.87
C GLN A 16 -84.58 100.18 24.70
N GLU A 17 -84.01 101.19 24.02
CA GLU A 17 -83.03 100.98 22.96
C GLU A 17 -81.77 100.30 23.50
N VAL A 18 -81.22 100.77 24.63
CA VAL A 18 -80.06 100.14 25.28
C VAL A 18 -80.36 98.70 25.70
N LEU A 19 -81.56 98.42 26.24
CA LEU A 19 -81.95 97.05 26.59
C LEU A 19 -82.10 96.16 25.36
N GLN A 20 -82.63 96.68 24.25
CA GLN A 20 -82.77 95.94 23.00
C GLN A 20 -81.41 95.66 22.35
N ASP A 21 -80.49 96.63 22.35
CA ASP A 21 -79.12 96.46 21.87
C ASP A 21 -78.37 95.44 22.73
N LEU A 22 -78.48 95.53 24.06
CA LEU A 22 -77.89 94.57 24.98
C LEU A 22 -78.45 93.15 24.77
N GLN A 23 -79.74 93.01 24.44
CA GLN A 23 -80.34 91.72 24.09
C GLN A 23 -79.79 91.18 22.77
N GLN A 24 -79.65 92.02 21.74
CA GLN A 24 -79.06 91.62 20.46
C GLN A 24 -77.58 91.24 20.61
N GLU A 25 -76.80 91.97 21.39
CA GLU A 25 -75.40 91.63 21.67
C GLU A 25 -75.30 90.30 22.41
N LYS A 26 -76.16 90.05 23.41
CA LYS A 26 -76.20 88.75 24.11
C LYS A 26 -76.55 87.60 23.18
N LEU A 27 -77.46 87.79 22.22
CA LEU A 27 -77.78 86.77 21.22
C LEU A 27 -76.59 86.52 20.28
N LYS A 28 -75.93 87.57 19.79
CA LYS A 28 -74.71 87.43 18.97
C LYS A 28 -73.58 86.75 19.74
N GLU A 29 -73.39 87.09 21.00
CA GLU A 29 -72.40 86.45 21.88
C GLU A 29 -72.74 84.97 22.11
N ALA A 30 -74.01 84.63 22.32
CA ALA A 30 -74.48 83.25 22.44
C ALA A 30 -74.24 82.45 21.15
N GLU A 31 -74.55 83.03 19.97
CA GLU A 31 -74.27 82.39 18.67
C GLU A 31 -72.77 82.16 18.45
N VAL A 32 -71.92 83.14 18.78
CA VAL A 32 -70.46 82.99 18.68
C VAL A 32 -69.95 81.90 19.62
N LYS A 33 -70.41 81.88 20.88
CA LYS A 33 -70.08 80.82 21.84
C LYS A 33 -70.53 79.44 21.35
N GLN A 34 -71.72 79.36 20.74
CA GLN A 34 -72.22 78.11 20.17
C GLN A 34 -71.33 77.64 19.00
N ARG A 35 -71.01 78.53 18.04
CA ARG A 35 -70.09 78.22 16.93
C ARG A 35 -68.72 77.78 17.42
N GLN A 36 -68.16 78.47 18.42
CA GLN A 36 -66.88 78.08 19.04
C GLN A 36 -66.97 76.70 19.70
N THR A 37 -68.07 76.42 20.40
CA THR A 37 -68.29 75.11 21.05
C THR A 37 -68.35 73.99 20.02
N ASP A 38 -69.06 74.20 18.91
CA ASP A 38 -69.18 73.18 17.85
C ASP A 38 -67.87 73.00 17.07
N GLN A 39 -67.11 74.09 16.83
CA GLN A 39 -65.74 73.98 16.28
C GLN A 39 -64.81 73.20 17.20
N MET A 40 -64.88 73.43 18.52
CA MET A 40 -64.08 72.69 19.50
C MET A 40 -64.46 71.20 19.55
N LYS A 41 -65.73 70.84 19.35
CA LYS A 41 -66.16 69.43 19.25
C LYS A 41 -65.57 68.76 17.99
N LEU A 42 -65.71 69.40 16.83
CA LEU A 42 -65.19 68.87 15.57
C LEU A 42 -63.66 68.65 15.63
N LEU A 43 -62.92 69.60 16.21
CA LEU A 43 -61.47 69.46 16.36
C LEU A 43 -61.10 68.32 17.31
N LYS A 44 -61.87 68.08 18.38
CA LYS A 44 -61.66 66.94 19.27
C LYS A 44 -61.88 65.61 18.56
N GLU A 45 -62.97 65.48 17.80
CA GLU A 45 -63.26 64.27 17.03
C GLU A 45 -62.14 63.96 16.03
N LYS A 46 -61.71 64.96 15.25
CA LYS A 46 -60.57 64.81 14.32
C LYS A 46 -59.26 64.43 15.01
N LEU A 47 -58.99 65.00 16.19
CA LEU A 47 -57.82 64.66 16.97
C LEU A 47 -57.88 63.21 17.46
N GLU A 48 -59.05 62.75 17.91
CA GLU A 48 -59.23 61.35 18.33
C GLU A 48 -59.12 60.37 17.16
N GLU A 49 -59.67 60.69 15.99
CA GLU A 49 -59.51 59.90 14.76
C GLU A 49 -58.02 59.79 14.39
N SER A 50 -57.32 60.92 14.31
CA SER A 50 -55.89 60.95 14.03
C SER A 50 -55.07 60.18 15.08
N ARG A 51 -55.46 60.23 16.36
CA ARG A 51 -54.82 59.44 17.42
C ARG A 51 -55.01 57.94 17.21
N ARG A 52 -56.22 57.48 16.88
CA ARG A 52 -56.49 56.06 16.59
C ARG A 52 -55.72 55.60 15.36
N GLU A 53 -55.66 56.40 14.30
CA GLU A 53 -54.87 56.11 13.11
C GLU A 53 -53.37 56.02 13.43
N ASN A 54 -52.86 56.90 14.28
CA ASN A 54 -51.46 56.88 14.71
C ASN A 54 -51.14 55.67 15.60
N GLU A 55 -52.05 55.28 16.50
CA GLU A 55 -51.91 54.06 17.31
C GLU A 55 -51.91 52.80 16.42
N LEU A 56 -52.77 52.75 15.39
CA LEU A 56 -52.79 51.66 14.42
C LEU A 56 -51.53 51.61 13.55
N SER A 57 -51.01 52.77 13.10
CA SER A 57 -49.77 52.83 12.33
C SER A 57 -48.57 52.43 13.19
N GLU A 58 -48.52 52.83 14.46
CA GLU A 58 -47.48 52.45 15.40
C GLU A 58 -47.47 50.93 15.66
N GLN A 59 -48.64 50.30 15.81
CA GLN A 59 -48.75 48.84 15.93
C GLN A 59 -48.27 48.11 14.66
N LYS A 60 -48.59 48.64 13.48
CA LYS A 60 -48.09 48.09 12.20
C LYS A 60 -46.57 48.21 12.11
N ILE A 61 -46.00 49.35 12.49
CA ILE A 61 -44.55 49.55 12.51
C ILE A 61 -43.89 48.52 13.44
N LYS A 62 -44.38 48.37 14.68
CA LYS A 62 -43.85 47.37 15.63
C LYS A 62 -43.90 45.94 15.10
N THR A 63 -44.98 45.58 14.42
CA THR A 63 -45.14 44.24 13.83
C THR A 63 -44.16 44.02 12.69
N LEU A 64 -43.98 45.01 11.81
CA LEU A 64 -43.01 44.94 10.72
C LEU A 64 -41.57 44.89 11.24
N GLU A 65 -41.24 45.66 12.28
CA GLU A 65 -39.92 45.62 12.92
C GLU A 65 -39.61 44.25 13.51
N ALA A 66 -40.58 43.62 14.20
CA ALA A 66 -40.42 42.26 14.73
C ALA A 66 -40.19 41.23 13.62
N ASN A 67 -41.00 41.27 12.55
CA ASN A 67 -40.84 40.35 11.42
C ASN A 67 -39.49 40.54 10.71
N MET A 68 -39.05 41.80 10.52
CA MET A 68 -37.74 42.08 9.92
C MET A 68 -36.59 41.54 10.76
N GLU A 69 -36.70 41.58 12.09
CA GLU A 69 -35.66 41.05 12.97
C GLU A 69 -35.65 39.52 12.99
N GLU A 70 -36.82 38.88 12.90
CA GLU A 70 -36.94 37.43 12.71
C GLU A 70 -36.32 36.97 11.37
N GLU A 71 -36.61 37.68 10.28
CA GLU A 71 -35.99 37.41 8.96
C GLU A 71 -34.47 37.59 9.00
N ARG A 72 -33.96 38.60 9.73
CA ARG A 72 -32.51 38.79 9.90
C ARG A 72 -31.88 37.64 10.67
N SER A 73 -32.51 37.18 11.76
CA SER A 73 -32.02 36.05 12.55
C SER A 73 -31.94 34.77 11.72
N THR A 74 -33.03 34.43 11.02
CA THR A 74 -33.09 33.23 10.16
C THR A 74 -32.13 33.31 8.98
N HIS A 75 -31.93 34.50 8.39
CA HIS A 75 -30.95 34.71 7.33
C HIS A 75 -29.51 34.49 7.84
N LEU A 76 -29.17 35.01 9.01
CA LEU A 76 -27.85 34.81 9.62
C LEU A 76 -27.59 33.34 9.93
N GLU A 77 -28.56 32.64 10.53
CA GLU A 77 -28.46 31.20 10.81
C GLU A 77 -28.25 30.39 9.51
N THR A 78 -29.03 30.69 8.48
CA THR A 78 -28.90 30.03 7.17
C THR A 78 -27.54 30.32 6.53
N LYS A 79 -27.05 31.56 6.62
CA LYS A 79 -25.75 31.96 6.11
C LYS A 79 -24.61 31.19 6.80
N PHE A 80 -24.60 31.17 8.14
CA PHE A 80 -23.59 30.42 8.90
C PHE A 80 -23.64 28.93 8.58
N THR A 81 -24.85 28.36 8.48
CA THR A 81 -25.02 26.95 8.13
C THR A 81 -24.46 26.65 6.73
N SER A 82 -24.73 27.51 5.75
CA SER A 82 -24.21 27.39 4.39
C SER A 82 -22.67 27.49 4.36
N GLU A 83 -22.08 28.42 5.10
CA GLU A 83 -20.62 28.57 5.19
C GLU A 83 -19.96 27.32 5.80
N ILE A 84 -20.55 26.73 6.84
CA ILE A 84 -20.08 25.47 7.45
C ILE A 84 -20.13 24.32 6.43
N VAL A 85 -21.23 24.18 5.68
CA VAL A 85 -21.36 23.15 4.64
C VAL A 85 -20.32 23.35 3.54
N GLN A 86 -20.08 24.59 3.09
CA GLN A 86 -19.08 24.89 2.07
C GLN A 86 -17.65 24.58 2.53
N LEU A 87 -17.32 24.80 3.81
CA LEU A 87 -16.01 24.43 4.35
C LEU A 87 -15.85 22.90 4.37
N ARG A 88 -16.85 22.17 4.86
CA ARG A 88 -16.85 20.70 4.86
C ARG A 88 -16.74 20.12 3.46
N LEU A 89 -17.42 20.70 2.48
CA LEU A 89 -17.29 20.29 1.08
C LEU A 89 -15.86 20.44 0.57
N ARG A 90 -15.19 21.57 0.87
CA ARG A 90 -13.79 21.80 0.49
C ARG A 90 -12.84 20.81 1.16
N ASP A 91 -13.05 20.51 2.44
CA ASP A 91 -12.22 19.53 3.17
C ASP A 91 -12.38 18.13 2.56
N LEU A 92 -13.62 17.73 2.23
CA LEU A 92 -13.89 16.45 1.57
C LEU A 92 -13.28 16.38 0.16
N GLU A 93 -13.37 17.46 -0.62
CA GLU A 93 -12.74 17.55 -1.94
C GLU A 93 -11.22 17.40 -1.84
N ALA A 94 -10.58 18.04 -0.85
CA ALA A 94 -9.15 17.92 -0.60
C ALA A 94 -8.77 16.49 -0.19
N MET A 95 -9.53 15.86 0.72
CA MET A 95 -9.32 14.46 1.11
C MET A 95 -9.44 13.51 -0.09
N VAL A 96 -10.46 13.68 -0.93
CA VAL A 96 -10.66 12.87 -2.14
C VAL A 96 -9.52 13.07 -3.13
N ALA A 97 -8.99 14.29 -3.28
CA ALA A 97 -7.84 14.54 -4.14
C ALA A 97 -6.59 13.80 -3.66
N VAL A 98 -6.31 13.83 -2.36
CA VAL A 98 -5.18 13.11 -1.74
C VAL A 98 -5.34 11.60 -1.90
N GLU A 99 -6.56 11.07 -1.69
CA GLU A 99 -6.82 9.64 -1.86
C GLU A 99 -6.65 9.20 -3.32
N ARG A 100 -7.09 10.01 -4.28
CA ARG A 100 -6.88 9.75 -5.72
C ARG A 100 -5.40 9.73 -6.10
N SER A 101 -4.60 10.67 -5.59
CA SER A 101 -3.15 10.66 -5.85
C SER A 101 -2.48 9.45 -5.23
N GLY A 102 -2.81 9.10 -3.98
CA GLY A 102 -2.30 7.90 -3.32
C GLY A 102 -2.68 6.61 -4.05
N GLN A 103 -3.92 6.52 -4.55
CA GLN A 103 -4.36 5.39 -5.37
C GLN A 103 -3.57 5.31 -6.68
N GLN A 104 -3.31 6.43 -7.34
CA GLN A 104 -2.52 6.47 -8.56
C GLN A 104 -1.07 6.02 -8.33
N GLU A 105 -0.45 6.44 -7.23
CA GLU A 105 0.89 6.00 -6.83
C GLU A 105 0.94 4.50 -6.53
N ALA A 106 -0.07 3.97 -5.83
CA ALA A 106 -0.20 2.54 -5.58
C ALA A 106 -0.35 1.74 -6.89
N LEU A 107 -1.12 2.23 -7.85
CA LEU A 107 -1.27 1.61 -9.17
C LEU A 107 0.04 1.61 -9.97
N CYS A 108 0.80 2.71 -9.92
CA CYS A 108 2.13 2.78 -10.54
C CYS A 108 3.10 1.78 -9.90
N SER A 109 3.09 1.69 -8.57
CA SER A 109 3.93 0.75 -7.81
C SER A 109 3.58 -0.71 -8.15
N LEU A 110 2.28 -1.04 -8.25
CA LEU A 110 1.81 -2.37 -8.63
C LEU A 110 2.19 -2.75 -10.07
N LYS A 111 2.18 -1.79 -11.00
CA LYS A 111 2.65 -2.04 -12.37
C LYS A 111 4.14 -2.36 -12.39
N LEU A 112 4.95 -1.58 -11.67
CA LEU A 112 6.39 -1.83 -11.56
C LEU A 112 6.69 -3.22 -10.98
N LEU A 113 6.01 -3.59 -9.89
CA LEU A 113 6.17 -4.93 -9.28
C LEU A 113 5.75 -6.05 -10.24
N ARG A 114 4.68 -5.84 -11.02
CA ARG A 114 4.25 -6.80 -12.04
C ARG A 114 5.33 -6.98 -13.11
N ASP A 115 5.88 -5.89 -13.61
CA ASP A 115 6.92 -5.94 -14.65
C ASP A 115 8.18 -6.64 -14.13
N GLN A 116 8.60 -6.35 -12.89
CA GLN A 116 9.70 -7.06 -12.22
C GLN A 116 9.43 -8.56 -12.08
N LEU A 117 8.22 -8.95 -11.67
CA LEU A 117 7.85 -10.37 -11.56
C LEU A 117 7.85 -11.08 -12.91
N MET A 118 7.47 -10.38 -13.99
CA MET A 118 7.53 -10.91 -15.34
C MET A 118 8.98 -11.10 -15.79
N GLU A 119 9.86 -10.12 -15.56
CA GLU A 119 11.29 -10.26 -15.85
C GLU A 119 11.94 -11.41 -15.08
N GLU A 120 11.65 -11.55 -13.79
CA GLU A 120 12.18 -12.65 -12.96
C GLU A 120 11.66 -14.01 -13.44
N ARG A 121 10.44 -14.07 -13.96
CA ARG A 121 9.92 -15.28 -14.59
C ARG A 121 10.66 -15.60 -15.88
N GLU A 122 10.88 -14.62 -16.75
CA GLU A 122 11.64 -14.82 -17.99
C GLU A 122 13.10 -15.23 -17.72
N ARG A 123 13.74 -14.61 -16.72
CA ARG A 123 15.08 -15.01 -16.25
C ARG A 123 15.09 -16.45 -15.78
N ARG A 124 14.12 -16.85 -14.95
CA ARG A 124 13.98 -18.23 -14.48
C ARG A 124 13.81 -19.21 -15.64
N ASP A 125 12.92 -18.92 -16.58
CA ASP A 125 12.66 -19.76 -17.75
C ASP A 125 13.91 -19.85 -18.67
N ALA A 126 14.72 -18.79 -18.74
CA ALA A 126 16.02 -18.82 -19.43
C ALA A 126 17.04 -19.70 -18.69
N THR A 127 17.14 -19.58 -17.37
CA THR A 127 18.03 -20.42 -16.56
C THR A 127 17.63 -21.89 -16.60
N GLU A 128 16.34 -22.20 -16.57
CA GLU A 128 15.82 -23.57 -16.65
C GLU A 128 16.17 -24.20 -18.00
N ARG A 129 16.01 -23.46 -19.11
CA ARG A 129 16.44 -23.93 -20.44
C ARG A 129 17.95 -24.14 -20.53
N ALA A 130 18.76 -23.28 -19.91
CA ALA A 130 20.21 -23.45 -19.87
C ALA A 130 20.61 -24.70 -19.08
N LEU A 131 19.97 -24.94 -17.93
CA LEU A 131 20.18 -26.14 -17.12
C LEU A 131 19.79 -27.41 -17.88
N GLN A 132 18.66 -27.41 -18.58
CA GLN A 132 18.25 -28.54 -19.42
C GLN A 132 19.27 -28.86 -20.52
N ARG A 133 19.82 -27.83 -21.18
CA ARG A 133 20.88 -28.02 -22.19
C ARG A 133 22.13 -28.64 -21.57
N LEU A 134 22.61 -28.09 -20.46
CA LEU A 134 23.79 -28.61 -19.77
C LEU A 134 23.58 -30.06 -19.29
N GLN A 135 22.38 -30.39 -18.81
CA GLN A 135 22.00 -31.75 -18.43
C GLN A 135 22.12 -32.70 -19.65
N THR A 136 21.58 -32.31 -20.80
CA THR A 136 21.67 -33.13 -22.02
C THR A 136 23.10 -33.31 -22.51
N GLU A 137 23.93 -32.27 -22.44
CA GLU A 137 25.36 -32.34 -22.79
C GLU A 137 26.13 -33.26 -21.84
N PHE A 138 25.83 -33.19 -20.54
CA PHE A 138 26.43 -34.06 -19.54
C PHE A 138 26.06 -35.53 -19.77
N ASP A 139 24.79 -35.83 -20.02
CA ASP A 139 24.33 -37.19 -20.29
C ASP A 139 24.93 -37.74 -21.59
N GLN A 140 25.07 -36.89 -22.62
CA GLN A 140 25.77 -37.26 -23.85
C GLN A 140 27.25 -37.59 -23.59
N CYS A 141 27.97 -36.71 -22.90
CA CYS A 141 29.38 -36.93 -22.55
C CYS A 141 29.57 -38.21 -21.73
N ARG A 142 28.67 -38.47 -20.78
CA ARG A 142 28.68 -39.69 -19.97
C ARG A 142 28.50 -40.94 -20.84
N SER A 143 27.59 -40.89 -21.81
CA SER A 143 27.38 -41.97 -22.78
C SER A 143 28.63 -42.20 -23.64
N ASP A 144 29.21 -41.14 -24.19
CA ASP A 144 30.39 -41.22 -25.05
C ASP A 144 31.60 -41.81 -24.31
N VAL A 145 31.84 -41.36 -23.07
CA VAL A 145 32.88 -41.93 -22.20
C VAL A 145 32.60 -43.40 -21.89
N SER A 146 31.35 -43.78 -21.63
CA SER A 146 30.99 -45.18 -21.40
C SER A 146 31.32 -46.05 -22.61
N VAL A 147 30.96 -45.60 -23.82
CA VAL A 147 31.27 -46.29 -25.07
C VAL A 147 32.78 -46.40 -25.28
N ALA A 148 33.54 -45.31 -25.08
CA ALA A 148 34.99 -45.31 -25.19
C ALA A 148 35.67 -46.26 -24.19
N MET A 149 35.15 -46.34 -22.96
CA MET A 149 35.63 -47.30 -21.96
C MET A 149 35.33 -48.74 -22.38
N GLU A 150 34.14 -49.01 -22.93
CA GLU A 150 33.77 -50.34 -23.45
C GLU A 150 34.70 -50.76 -24.61
N THR A 151 34.98 -49.86 -25.55
CA THR A 151 35.87 -50.15 -26.68
C THR A 151 37.31 -50.37 -26.21
N GLN A 152 37.82 -49.56 -25.27
CA GLN A 152 39.15 -49.74 -24.71
C GLN A 152 39.28 -51.06 -23.94
N ARG A 153 38.28 -51.45 -23.15
CA ARG A 153 38.26 -52.78 -22.50
C ARG A 153 38.32 -53.91 -23.51
N LYS A 154 37.57 -53.79 -24.62
CA LYS A 154 37.55 -54.79 -25.68
C LYS A 154 38.91 -54.90 -26.36
N MET A 155 39.51 -53.78 -26.76
CA MET A 155 40.87 -53.75 -27.32
C MET A 155 41.92 -54.32 -26.35
N ALA A 156 41.82 -54.02 -25.05
CA ALA A 156 42.72 -54.57 -24.04
C ALA A 156 42.55 -56.09 -23.89
N SER A 157 41.32 -56.59 -23.94
CA SER A 157 41.03 -58.03 -23.95
C SER A 157 41.64 -58.71 -25.19
N ASP A 158 41.43 -58.14 -26.37
CA ASP A 158 41.95 -58.68 -27.64
C ASP A 158 43.50 -58.72 -27.64
N LEU A 159 44.15 -57.65 -27.16
CA LEU A 159 45.62 -57.60 -27.01
C LEU A 159 46.13 -58.62 -25.98
N SER A 160 45.40 -58.83 -24.89
CA SER A 160 45.75 -59.84 -23.89
C SER A 160 45.65 -61.26 -24.46
N GLU A 161 44.63 -61.53 -25.28
CA GLU A 161 44.48 -62.82 -25.97
C GLU A 161 45.64 -63.04 -26.97
N GLN A 162 45.97 -62.04 -27.79
CA GLN A 162 47.11 -62.11 -28.71
C GLN A 162 48.44 -62.33 -27.97
N LEU A 163 48.62 -61.70 -26.82
CA LEU A 163 49.82 -61.88 -25.99
C LEU A 163 49.92 -63.32 -25.46
N GLU A 164 48.82 -63.91 -25.00
CA GLU A 164 48.79 -65.29 -24.54
C GLU A 164 49.03 -66.30 -25.68
N ASP A 165 48.52 -66.01 -26.88
CA ASP A 165 48.81 -66.81 -28.07
C ASP A 165 50.29 -66.73 -28.48
N GLU A 166 50.90 -65.53 -28.46
CA GLU A 166 52.34 -65.37 -28.72
C GLU A 166 53.20 -66.07 -27.67
N LYS A 167 52.83 -66.01 -26.38
CA LYS A 167 53.51 -66.79 -25.33
C LYS A 167 53.44 -68.29 -25.62
N ARG A 168 52.30 -68.80 -26.07
CA ARG A 168 52.15 -70.21 -26.48
C ARG A 168 53.05 -70.57 -27.66
N ARG A 169 53.03 -69.77 -28.74
CA ARG A 169 53.92 -69.97 -29.91
C ARG A 169 55.39 -69.92 -29.54
N HIS A 170 55.78 -68.99 -28.66
CA HIS A 170 57.15 -68.89 -28.19
C HIS A 170 57.55 -70.15 -27.39
N ALA A 171 56.69 -70.65 -26.49
CA ALA A 171 56.95 -71.87 -25.74
C ALA A 171 57.11 -73.09 -26.67
N ASP A 172 56.26 -73.22 -27.69
CA ASP A 172 56.35 -74.29 -28.70
C ASP A 172 57.66 -74.20 -29.50
N THR A 173 58.03 -72.99 -29.92
CA THR A 173 59.28 -72.74 -30.67
C THR A 173 60.50 -73.03 -29.81
N GLN A 174 60.47 -72.67 -28.53
CA GLN A 174 61.53 -72.97 -27.57
C GLN A 174 61.67 -74.48 -27.35
N SER A 175 60.56 -75.22 -27.24
CA SER A 175 60.55 -76.68 -27.15
C SER A 175 61.17 -77.32 -28.40
N LEU A 176 60.80 -76.88 -29.60
CA LEU A 176 61.38 -77.36 -30.87
C LEU A 176 62.88 -77.06 -30.97
N LEU A 177 63.31 -75.86 -30.57
CA LEU A 177 64.74 -75.50 -30.53
C LEU A 177 65.51 -76.36 -29.54
N GLN A 178 64.91 -76.67 -28.39
CA GLN A 178 65.51 -77.55 -27.41
C GLN A 178 65.66 -78.98 -27.95
N GLN A 179 64.64 -79.51 -28.63
CA GLN A 179 64.73 -80.80 -29.32
C GLN A 179 65.81 -80.80 -30.40
N ALA A 180 65.86 -79.78 -31.25
CA ALA A 180 66.88 -79.66 -32.30
C ALA A 180 68.30 -79.53 -31.73
N ALA A 181 68.48 -78.80 -30.62
CA ALA A 181 69.75 -78.71 -29.91
C ALA A 181 70.17 -80.08 -29.34
N GLN A 182 69.21 -80.86 -28.84
CA GLN A 182 69.44 -82.20 -28.31
C GLN A 182 69.85 -83.17 -29.42
N SER A 183 69.13 -83.21 -30.55
CA SER A 183 69.51 -84.00 -31.72
C SER A 183 70.86 -83.57 -32.31
N ARG A 184 71.19 -82.27 -32.26
CA ARG A 184 72.50 -81.77 -32.68
C ARG A 184 73.60 -82.23 -31.72
N SER A 185 73.36 -82.23 -30.41
CA SER A 185 74.30 -82.77 -29.42
C SER A 185 74.53 -84.27 -29.65
N GLU A 186 73.47 -85.04 -29.90
CA GLU A 186 73.56 -86.47 -30.22
C GLU A 186 74.33 -86.73 -31.52
N ALA A 187 74.10 -85.89 -32.55
CA ALA A 187 74.86 -85.95 -33.80
C ALA A 187 76.32 -85.56 -33.58
N ASP A 188 76.60 -84.49 -32.85
CA ASP A 188 77.95 -84.03 -32.51
C ASP A 188 78.70 -85.09 -31.68
N GLU A 189 78.04 -85.77 -30.73
CA GLU A 189 78.58 -86.94 -30.01
C GLU A 189 78.88 -88.10 -30.97
N ALA A 190 77.96 -88.45 -31.87
CA ALA A 190 78.18 -89.49 -32.88
C ALA A 190 79.32 -89.12 -33.86
N PHE A 191 79.47 -87.84 -34.21
CA PHE A 191 80.58 -87.31 -35.00
C PHE A 191 81.89 -87.39 -34.21
N VAL A 192 81.90 -87.05 -32.92
CA VAL A 192 83.07 -87.18 -32.04
C VAL A 192 83.47 -88.64 -31.91
N ASP A 193 82.53 -89.57 -31.73
CA ASP A 193 82.77 -91.01 -31.67
C ASP A 193 83.34 -91.53 -33.00
N SER A 194 82.77 -91.10 -34.13
CA SER A 194 83.29 -91.42 -35.46
C SER A 194 84.69 -90.85 -35.68
N THR A 195 84.94 -89.62 -35.22
CA THR A 195 86.26 -88.95 -35.30
C THR A 195 87.28 -89.64 -34.40
N ASN A 196 86.87 -90.14 -33.24
CA ASN A 196 87.72 -90.93 -32.33
C ASN A 196 88.03 -92.30 -32.92
N GLN A 197 87.07 -92.96 -33.57
CA GLN A 197 87.33 -94.19 -34.34
C GLN A 197 88.30 -93.94 -35.50
N ILE A 198 88.14 -92.84 -36.24
CA ILE A 198 89.09 -92.42 -37.29
C ILE A 198 90.46 -92.10 -36.67
N ARG A 199 90.51 -91.45 -35.51
CA ARG A 199 91.75 -91.16 -34.77
C ARG A 199 92.43 -92.44 -34.29
N ASP A 200 91.68 -93.44 -33.85
CA ASP A 200 92.21 -94.73 -33.42
C ASP A 200 92.69 -95.57 -34.62
N LEU A 201 92.00 -95.46 -35.78
CA LEU A 201 92.47 -96.01 -37.07
C LEU A 201 93.72 -95.27 -37.59
N LEU A 202 93.83 -93.95 -37.41
CA LEU A 202 95.02 -93.17 -37.74
C LEU A 202 96.18 -93.41 -36.76
N LYS A 203 95.91 -93.68 -35.48
CA LYS A 203 96.93 -94.15 -34.51
C LYS A 203 97.48 -95.53 -34.87
N GLN A 204 96.73 -96.34 -35.61
CA GLN A 204 97.23 -97.59 -36.20
C GLN A 204 98.06 -97.36 -37.49
N HIS A 205 98.05 -96.15 -38.07
CA HIS A 205 98.65 -95.85 -39.38
C HIS A 205 99.54 -94.59 -39.42
N GLY A 206 100.02 -94.09 -38.28
CA GLY A 206 100.70 -92.79 -38.17
C GLY A 206 102.12 -92.82 -37.60
N SER A 207 103.01 -93.67 -38.14
CA SER A 207 104.46 -93.46 -38.01
C SER A 207 105.10 -93.39 -39.39
N SER A 208 104.92 -92.25 -40.08
CA SER A 208 105.85 -91.75 -41.10
C SER A 208 105.39 -90.40 -41.65
N GLY A 209 106.28 -89.40 -41.56
CA GLY A 209 106.43 -88.38 -42.62
C GLY A 209 105.84 -86.99 -42.36
N GLU A 210 106.69 -86.11 -41.84
CA GLU A 210 106.73 -84.65 -42.05
C GLU A 210 106.69 -84.22 -43.54
N PRO A 211 106.93 -82.93 -43.89
CA PRO A 211 106.32 -81.64 -43.48
C PRO A 211 105.98 -80.80 -44.74
N ALA A 212 105.38 -79.61 -44.58
CA ALA A 212 105.65 -78.50 -45.52
C ALA A 212 105.24 -77.13 -44.96
N GLU A 213 106.21 -76.20 -45.04
CA GLU A 213 106.13 -74.74 -44.97
C GLU A 213 105.05 -74.19 -45.95
N ASP A 214 104.51 -72.97 -45.86
CA ASP A 214 105.21 -71.70 -46.06
C ASP A 214 104.16 -70.56 -46.21
N ALA A 215 104.63 -69.35 -45.93
CA ALA A 215 104.28 -68.01 -46.43
C ALA A 215 102.85 -67.62 -46.86
N GLY A 216 102.50 -66.37 -46.52
CA GLY A 216 101.42 -65.66 -47.22
C GLY A 216 101.18 -64.22 -46.80
N SER A 217 102.20 -63.35 -46.85
CA SER A 217 102.01 -61.91 -46.66
C SER A 217 101.30 -61.28 -47.87
N ARG A 218 99.99 -60.99 -47.78
CA ARG A 218 99.30 -60.11 -48.75
C ARG A 218 97.94 -59.57 -48.27
N SER A 219 97.87 -58.61 -47.34
CA SER A 219 96.62 -57.80 -47.17
C SER A 219 96.71 -56.48 -46.37
N LEU A 220 97.77 -56.24 -45.56
CA LEU A 220 97.79 -55.17 -44.55
C LEU A 220 97.56 -53.72 -45.04
N SER A 221 97.97 -53.34 -46.25
CA SER A 221 97.83 -51.94 -46.73
C SER A 221 96.43 -51.59 -47.25
N ALA A 222 95.74 -52.55 -47.87
CA ALA A 222 94.38 -52.36 -48.38
C ALA A 222 93.36 -52.38 -47.22
N GLU A 223 93.58 -53.24 -46.22
CA GLU A 223 92.74 -53.33 -45.02
C GLU A 223 92.79 -52.04 -44.19
N VAL A 224 93.96 -51.43 -44.03
CA VAL A 224 94.10 -50.16 -43.27
C VAL A 224 93.37 -49.01 -43.96
N LEU A 225 93.47 -48.88 -45.28
CA LEU A 225 92.74 -47.84 -46.02
C LEU A 225 91.22 -48.07 -45.99
N GLN A 226 90.78 -49.33 -46.04
CA GLN A 226 89.36 -49.66 -45.96
C GLN A 226 88.79 -49.39 -44.55
N LEU A 227 89.56 -49.69 -43.50
CA LEU A 227 89.21 -49.35 -42.11
C LEU A 227 89.15 -47.84 -41.87
N LEU A 228 90.10 -47.08 -42.43
CA LEU A 228 90.07 -45.61 -42.35
C LEU A 228 88.85 -45.04 -43.06
N ARG A 229 88.48 -45.60 -44.22
CA ARG A 229 87.31 -45.17 -44.99
C ARG A 229 86.00 -45.45 -44.26
N THR A 230 85.84 -46.64 -43.67
CA THR A 230 84.65 -46.97 -42.87
C THR A 230 84.58 -46.13 -41.59
N THR A 231 85.71 -45.87 -40.94
CA THR A 231 85.77 -45.02 -39.73
C THR A 231 85.42 -43.57 -40.06
N LEU A 232 85.92 -43.02 -41.17
CA LEU A 232 85.58 -41.66 -41.61
C LEU A 232 84.11 -41.54 -42.01
N SER A 233 83.56 -42.52 -42.74
CA SER A 233 82.13 -42.54 -43.09
C SER A 233 81.23 -42.67 -41.85
N SER A 234 81.63 -43.49 -40.87
CA SER A 234 80.91 -43.61 -39.59
C SER A 234 80.96 -42.30 -38.80
N ASN A 235 82.12 -41.64 -38.71
CA ASN A 235 82.25 -40.35 -38.04
C ASN A 235 81.44 -39.25 -38.75
N GLN A 236 81.43 -39.23 -40.08
CA GLN A 236 80.63 -38.28 -40.86
C GLN A 236 79.13 -38.47 -40.61
N HIS A 237 78.66 -39.71 -40.55
CA HIS A 237 77.25 -40.01 -40.25
C HIS A 237 76.88 -39.59 -38.83
N ARG A 238 77.70 -39.93 -37.82
CA ARG A 238 77.50 -39.51 -36.43
C ARG A 238 77.49 -37.98 -36.26
N LEU A 239 78.31 -37.27 -37.03
CA LEU A 239 78.32 -35.81 -37.04
C LEU A 239 77.00 -35.25 -37.59
N GLN A 240 76.49 -35.83 -38.69
CA GLN A 240 75.21 -35.43 -39.27
C GLN A 240 74.03 -35.71 -38.33
N GLU A 241 74.03 -36.87 -37.65
CA GLU A 241 73.02 -37.21 -36.64
C GLU A 241 73.07 -36.24 -35.46
N ALA A 242 74.27 -35.91 -34.97
CA ALA A 242 74.44 -34.93 -33.89
C ALA A 242 73.98 -33.52 -34.32
N ASP A 243 74.26 -33.11 -35.55
CA ASP A 243 73.81 -31.81 -36.08
C ASP A 243 72.27 -31.74 -36.18
N GLN A 244 71.64 -32.82 -36.66
CA GLN A 244 70.18 -32.92 -36.68
C GLN A 244 69.59 -32.85 -35.26
N GLN A 245 70.17 -33.56 -34.29
CA GLN A 245 69.73 -33.51 -32.90
C GLN A 245 69.87 -32.10 -32.29
N VAL A 246 70.94 -31.37 -32.62
CA VAL A 246 71.12 -29.98 -32.17
C VAL A 246 70.05 -29.07 -32.77
N GLN A 247 69.71 -29.23 -34.06
CA GLN A 247 68.63 -28.47 -34.68
C GLN A 247 67.26 -28.77 -34.04
N ASP A 248 66.95 -30.04 -33.76
CA ASP A 248 65.71 -30.44 -33.10
C ASP A 248 65.62 -29.86 -31.68
N LEU A 249 66.74 -29.86 -30.93
CA LEU A 249 66.83 -29.26 -29.60
C LEU A 249 66.67 -27.75 -29.63
N LEU A 250 67.23 -27.06 -30.63
CA LEU A 250 67.05 -25.61 -30.81
C LEU A 250 65.58 -25.28 -31.10
N PHE A 251 64.93 -26.05 -31.97
CA PHE A 251 63.49 -25.90 -32.24
C PHE A 251 62.65 -26.12 -30.98
N ALA A 252 62.95 -27.17 -30.21
CA ALA A 252 62.28 -27.45 -28.94
C ALA A 252 62.50 -26.32 -27.91
N SER A 253 63.72 -25.78 -27.82
CA SER A 253 64.05 -24.66 -26.93
C SER A 253 63.29 -23.39 -27.31
N GLN A 254 63.18 -23.09 -28.61
CA GLN A 254 62.40 -21.94 -29.08
C GLN A 254 60.92 -22.09 -28.72
N LYS A 255 60.35 -23.27 -28.95
CA LYS A 255 58.95 -23.56 -28.58
C LYS A 255 58.72 -23.41 -27.07
N LEU A 256 59.63 -23.95 -26.24
CA LEU A 256 59.56 -23.77 -24.79
C LEU A 256 59.69 -22.30 -24.37
N GLN A 257 60.46 -21.50 -25.09
CA GLN A 257 60.58 -20.06 -24.82
C GLN A 257 59.26 -19.34 -25.14
N ASP A 258 58.61 -19.67 -26.25
CA ASP A 258 57.30 -19.11 -26.62
C ASP A 258 56.22 -19.52 -25.60
N ASP A 259 56.18 -20.80 -25.20
CA ASP A 259 55.28 -21.30 -24.16
C ASP A 259 55.52 -20.60 -22.81
N ASN A 260 56.79 -20.33 -22.45
CA ASN A 260 57.10 -19.57 -21.23
C ASN A 260 56.62 -18.11 -21.31
N GLN A 261 56.65 -17.48 -22.49
CA GLN A 261 56.13 -16.12 -22.67
C GLN A 261 54.61 -16.09 -22.52
N THR A 262 53.90 -17.04 -23.14
CA THR A 262 52.44 -17.12 -23.03
C THR A 262 51.99 -17.38 -21.59
N LEU A 263 52.69 -18.28 -20.87
CA LEU A 263 52.40 -18.54 -19.45
C LEU A 263 52.61 -17.31 -18.57
N ARG A 264 53.64 -16.50 -18.83
CA ARG A 264 53.86 -15.24 -18.10
C ARG A 264 52.75 -14.23 -18.36
N GLN A 265 52.27 -14.13 -19.60
CA GLN A 265 51.16 -13.25 -19.93
C GLN A 265 49.88 -13.69 -19.23
N LEU A 266 49.53 -14.98 -19.31
CA LEU A 266 48.37 -15.54 -18.61
C LEU A 266 48.46 -15.34 -17.09
N ALA A 267 49.64 -15.48 -16.49
CA ALA A 267 49.84 -15.22 -15.07
C ALA A 267 49.61 -13.74 -14.71
N SER A 268 50.04 -12.82 -15.57
CA SER A 268 49.79 -11.39 -15.39
C SER A 268 48.30 -11.05 -15.52
N ASP A 269 47.63 -11.61 -16.53
CA ASP A 269 46.21 -11.39 -16.79
C ASP A 269 45.35 -11.93 -15.64
N HIS A 270 45.64 -13.16 -15.17
CA HIS A 270 44.99 -13.72 -13.99
C HIS A 270 45.20 -12.86 -12.74
N LYS A 271 46.39 -12.27 -12.56
CA LYS A 271 46.65 -11.37 -11.44
C LYS A 271 45.79 -10.11 -11.52
N SER A 272 45.63 -9.52 -12.71
CA SER A 272 44.75 -8.35 -12.92
C SER A 272 43.29 -8.71 -12.60
N GLN A 273 42.82 -9.84 -13.10
CA GLN A 273 41.44 -10.31 -12.87
C GLN A 273 41.15 -10.57 -11.39
N ILE A 274 42.10 -11.15 -10.65
CA ILE A 274 41.95 -11.36 -9.21
C ILE A 274 41.84 -10.03 -8.48
N GLU A 275 42.63 -9.03 -8.86
CA GLU A 275 42.58 -7.71 -8.22
C GLU A 275 41.28 -6.96 -8.54
N GLU A 276 40.81 -7.02 -9.79
CA GLU A 276 39.52 -6.48 -10.20
C GLU A 276 38.36 -7.15 -9.44
N SER A 277 38.38 -8.48 -9.33
CA SER A 277 37.39 -9.25 -8.56
C SER A 277 37.40 -8.88 -7.08
N ARG A 278 38.58 -8.65 -6.48
CA ARG A 278 38.71 -8.18 -5.09
C ARG A 278 38.10 -6.80 -4.91
N LEU A 279 38.40 -5.85 -5.80
CA LEU A 279 37.83 -4.50 -5.74
C LEU A 279 36.31 -4.51 -5.85
N VAL A 280 35.75 -5.33 -6.75
CA VAL A 280 34.30 -5.52 -6.88
C VAL A 280 33.72 -6.13 -5.60
N SER A 281 34.38 -7.13 -5.01
CA SER A 281 33.92 -7.76 -3.77
C SER A 281 33.86 -6.75 -2.60
N VAL A 282 34.86 -5.88 -2.46
CA VAL A 282 34.88 -4.83 -1.44
C VAL A 282 33.72 -3.85 -1.64
N ARG A 283 33.48 -3.40 -2.88
CA ARG A 283 32.36 -2.51 -3.18
C ARG A 283 31.02 -3.15 -2.84
N LEU A 284 30.82 -4.41 -3.22
CA LEU A 284 29.59 -5.15 -2.89
C LEU A 284 29.41 -5.32 -1.38
N GLU A 285 30.49 -5.51 -0.62
CA GLU A 285 30.44 -5.57 0.84
C GLU A 285 30.03 -4.22 1.45
N GLU A 286 30.59 -3.11 0.97
CA GLU A 286 30.18 -1.76 1.37
C GLU A 286 28.69 -1.52 1.08
N GLU A 287 28.21 -1.88 -0.11
CA GLU A 287 26.79 -1.76 -0.45
C GLU A 287 25.90 -2.65 0.43
N ALA A 288 26.33 -3.88 0.72
CA ALA A 288 25.61 -4.77 1.60
C ALA A 288 25.52 -4.21 3.03
N THR A 289 26.59 -3.60 3.54
CA THR A 289 26.55 -2.94 4.86
C THR A 289 25.63 -1.71 4.87
N ARG A 290 25.66 -0.90 3.81
CA ARG A 290 24.76 0.24 3.63
C ARG A 290 23.29 -0.20 3.64
N LEU A 291 22.94 -1.20 2.83
CA LEU A 291 21.57 -1.73 2.76
C LEU A 291 21.11 -2.34 4.08
N ARG A 292 21.99 -3.03 4.82
CA ARG A 292 21.66 -3.54 6.17
C ARG A 292 21.33 -2.42 7.15
N GLN A 293 22.08 -1.31 7.08
CA GLN A 293 21.83 -0.15 7.93
C GLN A 293 20.47 0.50 7.59
N GLU A 294 20.20 0.73 6.30
CA GLU A 294 18.91 1.25 5.84
C GLU A 294 17.74 0.36 6.26
N ALA A 295 17.87 -0.97 6.13
CA ALA A 295 16.86 -1.91 6.58
C ALA A 295 16.62 -1.85 8.10
N SER A 296 17.68 -1.71 8.89
CA SER A 296 17.57 -1.48 10.34
C SER A 296 16.81 -0.19 10.65
N ASP A 297 17.08 0.89 9.90
CA ASP A 297 16.47 2.19 10.17
C ASP A 297 14.99 2.22 9.74
N TRP A 298 14.64 1.59 8.61
CA TRP A 298 13.25 1.34 8.23
C TRP A 298 12.51 0.48 9.26
N SER A 299 13.17 -0.54 9.83
CA SER A 299 12.59 -1.37 10.88
C SER A 299 12.27 -0.54 12.14
N LYS A 300 13.19 0.34 12.56
CA LYS A 300 12.95 1.26 13.68
C LYS A 300 11.79 2.21 13.41
N GLN A 301 11.75 2.83 12.23
CA GLN A 301 10.66 3.73 11.85
C GLN A 301 9.31 3.01 11.81
N SER A 302 9.26 1.82 11.22
CA SER A 302 8.05 0.99 11.20
C SER A 302 7.57 0.64 12.61
N ARG A 303 8.49 0.37 13.54
CA ARG A 303 8.16 0.12 14.95
C ARG A 303 7.58 1.36 15.62
N VAL A 304 8.16 2.54 15.40
CA VAL A 304 7.66 3.82 15.96
C VAL A 304 6.25 4.11 15.46
N LEU A 305 6.04 4.08 14.15
CA LEU A 305 4.71 4.32 13.55
C LEU A 305 3.66 3.33 14.04
N ARG A 306 4.05 2.08 14.31
CA ARG A 306 3.12 1.08 14.88
C ARG A 306 2.70 1.44 16.30
N VAL A 307 3.63 1.91 17.13
CA VAL A 307 3.31 2.36 18.49
C VAL A 307 2.40 3.59 18.46
N GLU A 308 2.72 4.59 17.63
CA GLU A 308 1.89 5.80 17.48
C GLU A 308 0.47 5.45 17.00
N LEU A 309 0.34 4.53 16.03
CA LEU A 309 -0.96 4.07 15.56
C LEU A 309 -1.76 3.35 16.65
N ASP A 310 -1.12 2.52 17.48
CA ASP A 310 -1.77 1.83 18.58
C ASP A 310 -2.18 2.80 19.70
N GLU A 311 -1.41 3.86 19.95
CA GLU A 311 -1.76 4.93 20.89
C GLU A 311 -2.95 5.76 20.39
N GLU A 312 -2.95 6.18 19.13
CA GLU A 312 -4.08 6.90 18.50
C GLU A 312 -5.35 6.05 18.51
N ARG A 313 -5.24 4.74 18.24
CA ARG A 313 -6.38 3.82 18.33
C ARG A 313 -6.95 3.75 19.73
N LYS A 314 -6.09 3.65 20.76
CA LYS A 314 -6.52 3.64 22.16
C LYS A 314 -7.21 4.94 22.54
N ALA A 315 -6.62 6.08 22.20
CA ALA A 315 -7.19 7.39 22.44
C ALA A 315 -8.59 7.52 21.80
N ARG A 316 -8.74 7.12 20.53
CA ARG A 316 -10.05 7.11 19.86
C ARG A 316 -11.06 6.17 20.51
N THR A 317 -10.64 5.00 20.99
CA THR A 317 -11.56 4.11 21.72
C THR A 317 -12.00 4.71 23.04
N GLU A 318 -11.12 5.41 23.75
CA GLU A 318 -11.44 6.12 24.99
C GLU A 318 -12.41 7.29 24.73
N GLU A 319 -12.17 8.10 23.70
CA GLU A 319 -13.07 9.19 23.29
C GLU A 319 -14.47 8.68 22.92
N VAL A 320 -14.55 7.60 22.15
CA VAL A 320 -15.84 6.98 21.77
C VAL A 320 -16.58 6.47 23.00
N GLN A 321 -15.85 5.85 23.94
CA GLN A 321 -16.45 5.37 25.19
C GLN A 321 -17.00 6.54 26.01
N GLU A 322 -16.26 7.63 26.15
CA GLU A 322 -16.71 8.83 26.88
C GLU A 322 -17.96 9.46 26.25
N ILE A 323 -18.01 9.54 24.91
CA ILE A 323 -19.20 10.02 24.20
C ILE A 323 -20.41 9.11 24.48
N ASN A 324 -20.21 7.79 24.43
CA ASN A 324 -21.27 6.82 24.67
C ASN A 324 -21.78 6.90 26.12
N ASP A 325 -20.89 7.03 27.09
CA ASP A 325 -21.26 7.15 28.50
C ASP A 325 -22.07 8.44 28.74
N ARG A 326 -21.64 9.59 28.19
CA ARG A 326 -22.39 10.85 28.26
C ARG A 326 -23.77 10.74 27.61
N HIS A 327 -23.87 10.10 26.45
CA HIS A 327 -25.16 9.88 25.79
C HIS A 327 -26.09 9.00 26.63
N GLN A 328 -25.54 7.97 27.27
CA GLN A 328 -26.30 7.10 28.15
C GLN A 328 -26.81 7.85 29.39
N GLU A 329 -25.96 8.65 30.03
CA GLU A 329 -26.34 9.52 31.14
C GLU A 329 -27.48 10.47 30.74
N GLU A 330 -27.36 11.16 29.61
CA GLU A 330 -28.39 12.06 29.10
C GLU A 330 -29.71 11.31 28.82
N SER A 331 -29.64 10.13 28.21
CA SER A 331 -30.80 9.28 27.93
C SER A 331 -31.51 8.87 29.24
N THR A 332 -30.75 8.51 30.28
CA THR A 332 -31.33 8.17 31.59
C THR A 332 -31.95 9.38 32.30
N ALA A 333 -31.35 10.57 32.18
CA ALA A 333 -31.90 11.80 32.73
C ALA A 333 -33.23 12.19 32.06
N ARG A 334 -33.30 12.09 30.71
CA ARG A 334 -34.53 12.31 29.94
C ARG A 334 -35.64 11.34 30.33
N LEU A 335 -35.32 10.05 30.49
CA LEU A 335 -36.27 9.04 30.93
C LEU A 335 -36.80 9.33 32.34
N THR A 336 -35.90 9.70 33.27
CA THR A 336 -36.26 10.05 34.65
C THR A 336 -37.17 11.26 34.69
N PHE A 337 -36.86 12.32 33.92
CA PHE A 337 -37.69 13.51 33.81
C PHE A 337 -39.12 13.18 33.35
N LEU A 338 -39.27 12.37 32.31
CA LEU A 338 -40.58 11.98 31.81
C LEU A 338 -41.35 11.12 32.79
N HIS A 339 -40.68 10.20 33.48
CA HIS A 339 -41.30 9.43 34.54
C HIS A 339 -41.85 10.33 35.65
N CYS A 340 -41.08 11.34 36.09
CA CYS A 340 -41.56 12.32 37.06
C CYS A 340 -42.75 13.14 36.54
N LEU A 341 -42.75 13.52 35.27
CA LEU A 341 -43.85 14.25 34.65
C LEU A 341 -45.13 13.39 34.61
N TYR A 342 -44.99 12.13 34.19
CA TYR A 342 -46.08 11.15 34.21
C TYR A 342 -46.65 10.94 35.61
N GLN A 343 -45.81 10.77 36.64
CA GLN A 343 -46.27 10.63 38.01
C GLN A 343 -47.01 11.88 38.52
N ARG A 344 -46.55 13.09 38.17
CA ARG A 344 -47.23 14.34 38.53
C ARG A 344 -48.58 14.48 37.84
N LEU A 345 -48.70 14.09 36.58
CA LEU A 345 -49.97 14.04 35.86
C LEU A 345 -50.95 13.12 36.57
N LEU A 346 -50.53 11.89 36.89
CA LEU A 346 -51.34 10.93 37.66
C LEU A 346 -51.79 11.50 39.02
N ALA A 347 -50.91 12.19 39.74
CA ALA A 347 -51.22 12.78 41.05
C ALA A 347 -52.13 14.02 40.97
N GLY A 348 -52.04 14.80 39.88
CA GLY A 348 -52.88 15.97 39.62
C GLY A 348 -54.29 15.63 39.13
N CYS A 349 -54.51 14.39 38.67
CA CYS A 349 -55.82 13.88 38.28
C CYS A 349 -56.67 13.48 39.50
N VAL A 350 -57.26 14.45 40.21
CA VAL A 350 -58.27 14.20 41.25
C VAL A 350 -59.66 13.88 40.66
N LEU A 351 -59.85 13.95 39.34
CA LEU A 351 -61.18 13.83 38.69
C LEU A 351 -61.30 12.75 37.60
N LEU A 352 -60.27 11.94 37.34
CA LEU A 352 -60.36 10.85 36.37
C LEU A 352 -60.29 9.50 37.08
N GLN A 353 -61.14 8.56 36.66
CA GLN A 353 -61.08 7.17 37.10
C GLN A 353 -59.65 6.65 36.93
N GLN A 354 -59.14 6.08 38.03
CA GLN A 354 -57.87 5.37 38.09
C GLN A 354 -57.74 4.44 36.87
N PRO A 355 -56.81 4.67 35.93
CA PRO A 355 -56.50 3.66 34.95
C PRO A 355 -55.91 2.50 35.75
N GLN A 356 -56.58 1.35 35.66
CA GLN A 356 -56.13 0.13 36.34
C GLN A 356 -54.66 -0.08 36.00
N SER A 357 -53.85 -0.15 37.05
CA SER A 357 -52.41 -0.27 36.97
C SER A 357 -52.02 -1.47 36.09
N ILE A 358 -51.47 -1.19 34.92
CA ILE A 358 -50.64 -2.15 34.20
C ILE A 358 -49.32 -1.43 33.95
N LEU A 359 -48.53 -1.29 35.01
CA LEU A 359 -47.10 -1.00 34.91
C LEU A 359 -46.42 -2.25 34.32
N GLY A 360 -46.58 -2.43 33.01
CA GLY A 360 -45.71 -3.25 32.17
C GLY A 360 -44.74 -2.35 31.42
N ASN A 361 -43.61 -2.89 30.97
CA ASN A 361 -42.52 -2.17 30.30
C ASN A 361 -43.01 -1.41 29.05
N PHE A 362 -43.39 -0.15 29.22
CA PHE A 362 -43.71 0.74 28.10
C PHE A 362 -42.43 1.08 27.33
N THR A 363 -42.49 1.01 26.01
CA THR A 363 -41.47 1.58 25.13
C THR A 363 -41.58 3.11 25.10
N TRP A 364 -40.50 3.79 24.69
CA TRP A 364 -40.43 5.25 24.59
C TRP A 364 -41.59 5.85 23.78
N LEU A 365 -41.94 5.21 22.66
CA LEU A 365 -43.04 5.65 21.81
C LEU A 365 -44.37 5.60 22.55
N GLU A 366 -44.65 4.46 23.20
CA GLU A 366 -45.91 4.23 23.92
C GLU A 366 -46.07 5.19 25.11
N LEU A 367 -44.98 5.55 25.78
CA LEU A 367 -45.01 6.50 26.90
C LEU A 367 -45.27 7.93 26.41
N CYS A 368 -44.66 8.33 25.29
CA CYS A 368 -44.94 9.61 24.63
C CYS A 368 -46.38 9.71 24.14
N ASP A 369 -46.92 8.62 23.57
CA ASP A 369 -48.30 8.56 23.07
C ASP A 369 -49.30 8.72 24.23
N VAL A 370 -49.10 7.99 25.34
CA VAL A 370 -49.97 8.09 26.53
C VAL A 370 -49.93 9.48 27.16
N ILE A 371 -48.75 10.11 27.27
CA ILE A 371 -48.64 11.48 27.79
C ILE A 371 -49.34 12.47 26.85
N SER A 372 -49.17 12.33 25.54
CA SER A 372 -49.79 13.22 24.54
C SER A 372 -51.32 13.12 24.59
N GLU A 373 -51.86 11.91 24.65
CA GLU A 373 -53.31 11.67 24.77
C GLU A 373 -53.87 12.27 26.07
N GLN A 374 -53.15 12.17 27.19
CA GLN A 374 -53.56 12.79 28.45
C GLN A 374 -53.52 14.32 28.39
N VAL A 375 -52.50 14.92 27.76
CA VAL A 375 -52.38 16.36 27.58
C VAL A 375 -53.51 16.89 26.70
N ASP A 376 -53.82 16.19 25.61
CA ASP A 376 -54.92 16.56 24.71
C ASP A 376 -56.28 16.49 25.42
N GLN A 377 -56.50 15.44 26.22
CA GLN A 377 -57.74 15.30 27.00
C GLN A 377 -57.87 16.41 28.05
N LEU A 378 -56.82 16.72 28.81
CA LEU A 378 -56.82 17.82 29.78
C LEU A 378 -57.06 19.17 29.11
N THR A 379 -56.46 19.39 27.93
CA THR A 379 -56.65 20.63 27.16
C THR A 379 -58.10 20.76 26.69
N SER A 380 -58.71 19.67 26.22
CA SER A 380 -60.13 19.64 25.83
C SER A 380 -61.07 19.95 26.99
N ASP A 381 -60.83 19.34 28.15
CA ASP A 381 -61.68 19.52 29.32
C ASP A 381 -61.54 20.92 29.92
N LEU A 382 -60.32 21.49 29.93
CA LEU A 382 -60.08 22.87 30.31
C LEU A 382 -60.80 23.85 29.37
N GLN A 383 -60.76 23.59 28.06
CA GLN A 383 -61.43 24.42 27.06
C GLN A 383 -62.96 24.39 27.26
N LYS A 384 -63.55 23.20 27.45
CA LYS A 384 -64.99 23.06 27.75
C LYS A 384 -65.39 23.78 29.04
N ALA A 385 -64.58 23.68 30.09
CA ALA A 385 -64.83 24.38 31.35
C ALA A 385 -64.76 25.90 31.16
N ASN A 386 -63.79 26.38 30.38
CA ASN A 386 -63.64 27.80 30.06
C ASN A 386 -64.81 28.35 29.22
N ASP A 387 -65.31 27.56 28.26
CA ASP A 387 -66.49 27.90 27.46
C ASP A 387 -67.74 27.99 28.34
N LYS A 388 -67.90 27.06 29.30
CA LYS A 388 -69.01 27.07 30.25
C LYS A 388 -68.96 28.30 31.18
N VAL A 389 -67.78 28.64 31.70
CA VAL A 389 -67.59 29.87 32.50
C VAL A 389 -67.88 31.12 31.66
N SER A 390 -67.51 31.12 30.39
CA SER A 390 -67.80 32.23 29.47
C SER A 390 -69.30 32.38 29.21
N LEU A 391 -70.02 31.27 29.05
CA LEU A 391 -71.48 31.26 28.92
C LEU A 391 -72.16 31.78 30.20
N GLU A 392 -71.75 31.30 31.37
CA GLU A 392 -72.29 31.76 32.66
C GLU A 392 -72.01 33.26 32.89
N ARG A 393 -70.82 33.75 32.50
CA ARG A 393 -70.50 35.19 32.52
C ARG A 393 -71.41 36.00 31.60
N GLU A 394 -71.73 35.49 30.41
CA GLU A 394 -72.64 36.18 29.48
C GLU A 394 -74.09 36.17 29.99
N VAL A 395 -74.55 35.07 30.57
CA VAL A 395 -75.86 34.97 31.22
C VAL A 395 -75.98 35.95 32.40
N MET A 396 -74.95 36.05 33.25
CA MET A 396 -74.89 37.07 34.31
C MET A 396 -74.93 38.48 33.74
N ARG A 397 -74.20 38.75 32.65
CA ARG A 397 -74.18 40.06 32.00
C ARG A 397 -75.56 40.45 31.45
N CYS A 398 -76.27 39.50 30.83
CA CYS A 398 -77.63 39.69 30.32
C CYS A 398 -78.66 39.91 31.43
N THR A 399 -78.60 39.13 32.52
CA THR A 399 -79.50 39.30 33.68
C THR A 399 -79.29 40.65 34.39
N VAL A 400 -78.05 41.14 34.52
CA VAL A 400 -77.76 42.47 35.05
C VAL A 400 -78.32 43.58 34.13
N LYS A 401 -78.21 43.44 32.80
CA LYS A 401 -78.80 44.39 31.84
C LYS A 401 -80.33 44.39 31.89
N LEU A 402 -80.97 43.22 31.93
CA LEU A 402 -82.42 43.08 32.06
C LEU A 402 -82.93 43.68 33.38
N SER A 403 -82.22 43.45 34.49
CA SER A 403 -82.57 44.03 35.80
C SER A 403 -82.49 45.57 35.77
N LYS A 404 -81.48 46.15 35.08
CA LYS A 404 -81.39 47.60 34.88
C LYS A 404 -82.52 48.17 34.02
N LEU A 405 -82.91 47.48 32.95
CA LEU A 405 -84.02 47.91 32.09
C LEU A 405 -85.37 47.85 32.82
N PHE A 406 -85.59 46.83 33.65
CA PHE A 406 -86.82 46.69 34.45
C PHE A 406 -86.95 47.81 35.51
N LEU A 407 -85.84 48.21 36.14
CA LEU A 407 -85.80 49.35 37.07
C LEU A 407 -86.08 50.70 36.37
N LEU A 408 -85.67 50.86 35.12
CA LEU A 408 -85.92 52.06 34.32
C LEU A 408 -87.37 52.17 33.82
N SER A 409 -88.12 51.07 33.73
CA SER A 409 -89.54 51.07 33.34
C SER A 409 -90.53 51.31 34.49
N HIS A 410 -90.03 51.41 35.73
CA HIS A 410 -90.84 51.66 36.94
C HIS A 410 -90.54 53.03 37.59
N LEU A 411 -89.81 53.88 36.89
CA LEU A 411 -89.69 55.33 37.12
C LEU A 411 -90.44 56.05 35.99
#